data_AF-A0AAV2NMB4-F1
#
_entry.id   AF-A0AAV2NMB4-F1
#
_cell.length_a   1.000
_cell.length_b   1.000
_cell.length_c   1.000
_cell.angle_alpha   90.00
_cell.angle_beta   90.00
_cell.angle_gamma   90.00
#
_symmetry.space_group_name_H-M   'P 1'
#
loop_
_entity.id
_entity.type
_entity.pdbx_description
1 polymer ?
#
loop_
_entity_poly.entity_id
_entity_poly.type
_entity_poly.pdbx_seq_one_letter_code
_entity_poly.pdbx_strand_id
1 'polypeptide(L)'
;MQFNERLQNDEAIRKCFYKKIKYIGGNTVQKMISNILTTCITFEVGHKLSWTGAKNTVAIENSTFANTIIGAVTYVKEKTPDCSIALIVKHIRNWLQHDKMRYRMKKMQGEGRNNNENQH
;
A
#
# COMPACT_ATOMS: atom_id res chain seq x y z
N MET A 1 1.28 -3.64 16.04
CA MET A 1 0.03 -3.45 16.83
C MET A 1 -0.25 -1.97 17.13
N GLN A 2 0.68 -1.21 17.73
CA GLN A 2 0.44 0.19 18.16
C GLN A 2 -0.07 1.17 17.09
N PHE A 3 0.39 1.08 15.83
CA PHE A 3 -0.09 2.00 14.78
C PHE A 3 -1.58 1.79 14.47
N ASN A 4 -2.03 0.53 14.42
CA ASN A 4 -3.40 0.17 14.06
C ASN A 4 -4.39 0.62 15.16
N GLU A 5 -4.03 0.45 16.42
CA GLU A 5 -4.81 0.92 17.58
C GLU A 5 -4.88 2.44 17.65
N ARG A 6 -3.76 3.15 17.42
CA ARG A 6 -3.74 4.62 17.40
C ARG A 6 -4.60 5.18 16.25
N LEU A 7 -4.56 4.54 15.09
CA LEU A 7 -5.40 4.92 13.95
C LEU A 7 -6.91 4.73 14.23
N GLN A 8 -7.30 3.76 15.06
CA GLN A 8 -8.69 3.56 15.46
C GLN A 8 -9.16 4.56 16.53
N ASN A 9 -8.31 4.83 17.52
CA ASN A 9 -8.73 5.51 18.73
C ASN A 9 -8.43 7.02 18.73
N ASP A 10 -7.62 7.53 17.80
CA ASP A 10 -7.23 8.93 17.75
C ASP A 10 -7.75 9.61 16.46
N GLU A 11 -8.73 10.50 16.63
CA GLU A 11 -9.34 11.24 15.53
C GLU A 11 -8.36 12.23 14.87
N ALA A 12 -7.45 12.83 15.63
CA ALA A 12 -6.45 13.75 15.10
C ALA A 12 -5.45 13.01 14.20
N ILE A 13 -5.04 11.81 14.62
CA ILE A 13 -4.20 10.92 13.80
C ILE A 13 -4.94 10.49 12.54
N ARG A 14 -6.23 10.12 12.62
CA ARG A 14 -7.04 9.86 11.41
C ARG A 14 -7.08 11.06 10.48
N LYS A 15 -7.42 12.25 10.98
CA LYS A 15 -7.48 13.48 10.18
C LYS A 15 -6.13 13.81 9.55
N CYS A 16 -5.03 13.61 10.25
CA CYS A 16 -3.68 13.79 9.72
C CYS A 16 -3.38 12.79 8.60
N PHE A 17 -3.73 11.51 8.81
CA PHE A 17 -3.57 10.47 7.81
C PHE A 17 -4.42 10.72 6.56
N TYR A 18 -5.69 11.12 6.73
CA TYR A 18 -6.57 11.55 5.65
C TYR A 18 -6.03 12.76 4.90
N LYS A 19 -5.53 13.79 5.61
CA LYS A 19 -4.90 14.96 4.97
C LYS A 19 -3.71 14.51 4.13
N LYS A 20 -2.81 13.70 4.69
CA LYS A 20 -1.65 13.18 3.93
C LYS A 20 -2.11 12.38 2.70
N ILE A 21 -3.08 11.48 2.85
CA ILE A 21 -3.62 10.70 1.71
C ILE A 21 -4.32 11.58 0.66
N LYS A 22 -5.04 12.62 1.08
CA LYS A 22 -5.71 13.55 0.15
C LYS A 22 -4.73 14.26 -0.77
N TYR A 23 -3.52 14.56 -0.28
CA TYR A 23 -2.45 15.16 -1.10
C TYR A 23 -1.65 14.13 -1.90
N ILE A 24 -1.79 12.84 -1.58
CA ILE A 24 -1.24 11.76 -2.40
C ILE A 24 -2.14 11.66 -3.65
N GLY A 25 -1.75 12.42 -4.68
CA GLY A 25 -2.50 12.59 -5.92
C GLY A 25 -2.68 11.30 -6.72
N GLY A 26 -3.44 11.41 -7.81
CA GLY A 26 -3.75 10.31 -8.71
C GLY A 26 -5.03 10.63 -9.48
N ASN A 27 -4.92 10.75 -10.79
CA ASN A 27 -6.07 10.99 -11.66
C ASN A 27 -7.05 9.81 -11.61
N THR A 28 -6.53 8.57 -11.56
CA THR A 28 -7.33 7.35 -11.42
C THR A 28 -7.31 6.78 -10.00
N VAL A 29 -8.34 6.00 -9.65
CA VAL A 29 -8.43 5.24 -8.39
C VAL A 29 -7.21 4.34 -8.21
N GLN A 30 -6.81 3.63 -9.28
CA GLN A 30 -5.60 2.80 -9.29
C GLN A 30 -4.33 3.58 -8.95
N LYS A 31 -4.11 4.74 -9.60
CA LYS A 31 -2.89 5.52 -9.40
C LYS A 31 -2.83 6.08 -7.99
N MET A 32 -3.96 6.54 -7.46
CA MET A 32 -4.07 7.01 -6.08
C MET A 32 -3.71 5.89 -5.10
N ILE A 33 -4.31 4.71 -5.23
CA ILE A 33 -3.99 3.54 -4.39
C ILE A 33 -2.51 3.17 -4.47
N SER A 34 -1.96 3.15 -5.69
CA SER A 34 -0.54 2.86 -5.88
C SER A 34 0.36 3.87 -5.17
N ASN A 35 0.03 5.15 -5.25
CA ASN A 35 0.81 6.20 -4.61
C ASN A 35 0.69 6.13 -3.08
N ILE A 36 -0.50 5.85 -2.54
CA ILE A 36 -0.72 5.68 -1.09
C ILE A 36 0.12 4.51 -0.59
N LEU A 37 0.00 3.33 -1.20
CA LEU A 37 0.72 2.13 -0.78
C LEU A 37 2.24 2.31 -0.87
N THR A 38 2.74 2.95 -1.93
CA THR A 38 4.18 3.24 -2.09
C THR A 38 4.68 4.22 -1.02
N THR A 39 3.82 5.14 -0.56
CA THR A 39 4.18 6.11 0.49
C THR A 39 4.11 5.49 1.89
N CYS A 40 3.15 4.59 2.13
CA CYS A 40 2.90 4.03 3.46
C CYS A 40 3.67 2.75 3.74
N ILE A 41 4.10 2.00 2.71
CA ILE A 41 4.70 0.67 2.85
C ILE A 41 6.09 0.69 2.23
N THR A 42 7.11 0.36 3.04
CA THR A 42 8.46 0.12 2.52
C THR A 42 8.51 -1.23 1.78
N PHE A 43 9.41 -1.37 0.82
CA PHE A 43 9.59 -2.63 0.09
C PHE A 43 9.83 -3.85 1.00
N GLU A 44 10.52 -3.64 2.13
CA GLU A 44 10.80 -4.69 3.13
C GLU A 44 9.54 -5.17 3.86
N VAL A 45 8.53 -4.32 3.98
CA VAL A 45 7.25 -4.67 4.58
C VAL A 45 6.30 -5.20 3.52
N GLY A 46 6.25 -4.57 2.34
CA GLY A 46 5.31 -4.89 1.27
C GLY A 46 5.36 -6.35 0.81
N HIS A 47 6.56 -6.94 0.67
CA HIS A 47 6.69 -8.34 0.25
C HIS A 47 6.19 -9.35 1.28
N LYS A 48 6.06 -8.95 2.55
CA LYS A 48 5.55 -9.79 3.66
C LYS A 48 4.04 -9.65 3.83
N LEU A 49 3.39 -8.76 3.08
CA LEU A 49 1.95 -8.54 3.13
C LEU A 49 1.24 -9.29 1.99
N SER A 50 0.01 -9.71 2.24
CA SER A 50 -0.94 -10.03 1.17
C SER A 50 -2.37 -9.77 1.65
N TRP A 51 -3.33 -9.86 0.74
CA TRP A 51 -4.72 -9.62 1.10
C TRP A 51 -5.23 -10.66 2.12
N THR A 52 -5.11 -11.95 1.80
CA THR A 52 -5.64 -13.08 2.59
C THR A 52 -4.59 -13.82 3.43
N GLY A 53 -3.31 -13.42 3.39
CA GLY A 53 -2.24 -14.10 4.13
C GLY A 53 -1.60 -15.31 3.42
N ALA A 54 -1.76 -15.43 2.11
CA ALA A 54 -1.23 -16.56 1.35
C ALA A 54 0.32 -16.67 1.42
N LYS A 55 0.85 -17.90 1.39
CA LYS A 55 2.31 -18.18 1.34
C LYS A 55 3.09 -17.53 2.50
N ASN A 56 2.64 -17.74 3.75
CA ASN A 56 3.27 -17.22 4.97
C ASN A 56 3.41 -15.69 5.01
N THR A 57 2.44 -14.97 4.43
CA THR A 57 2.40 -13.50 4.53
C THR A 57 1.35 -13.05 5.52
N VAL A 58 1.48 -11.83 6.01
CA VAL A 58 0.51 -11.22 6.92
C VAL A 58 -0.70 -10.76 6.11
N ALA A 59 -1.88 -11.25 6.49
CA ALA A 59 -3.15 -10.83 5.90
C ALA A 59 -3.51 -9.39 6.32
N ILE A 60 -4.00 -8.59 5.37
CA ILE A 60 -4.41 -7.20 5.65
C ILE A 60 -5.90 -6.94 5.45
N GLU A 61 -6.68 -7.88 4.92
CA GLU A 61 -8.06 -7.63 4.50
C GLU A 61 -8.98 -7.05 5.59
N ASN A 62 -8.81 -7.48 6.84
CA ASN A 62 -9.59 -7.02 7.99
C ASN A 62 -8.79 -6.05 8.88
N SER A 63 -7.65 -5.54 8.40
CA SER A 63 -6.82 -4.62 9.16
C SER A 63 -7.39 -3.19 9.11
N THR A 64 -7.18 -2.41 10.17
CA THR A 64 -7.53 -0.98 10.13
C THR A 64 -6.72 -0.25 9.08
N PHE A 65 -5.50 -0.69 8.79
CA PHE A 65 -4.71 -0.17 7.68
C PHE A 65 -5.48 -0.26 6.34
N ALA A 66 -5.98 -1.44 5.97
CA ALA A 66 -6.77 -1.60 4.74
C ALA A 66 -8.06 -0.79 4.78
N ASN A 67 -8.80 -0.84 5.89
CA ASN A 67 -10.05 -0.08 6.06
C ASN A 67 -9.82 1.44 5.95
N THR A 68 -8.69 1.95 6.43
CA THR A 68 -8.38 3.38 6.36
C THR A 68 -8.02 3.81 4.94
N ILE A 69 -7.29 2.98 4.18
CA ILE A 69 -7.05 3.25 2.76
C ILE A 69 -8.37 3.26 1.99
N ILE A 70 -9.23 2.27 2.22
CA ILE A 70 -10.56 2.20 1.59
C ILE A 70 -11.36 3.46 1.91
N GLY A 71 -11.49 3.81 3.19
CA GLY A 71 -12.21 5.01 3.62
C GLY A 71 -11.63 6.29 3.03
N ALA A 72 -10.30 6.40 2.95
CA ALA A 72 -9.64 7.60 2.42
C ALA A 72 -9.87 7.76 0.91
N VAL A 73 -9.76 6.67 0.14
CA VAL A 73 -9.99 6.69 -1.30
C VAL A 73 -11.47 6.95 -1.59
N THR A 74 -12.39 6.28 -0.88
CA THR A 74 -13.83 6.52 -1.00
C THR A 74 -14.18 7.98 -0.72
N TYR A 75 -13.63 8.57 0.35
CA TYR A 75 -13.87 9.97 0.69
C TYR A 75 -13.35 10.93 -0.39
N VAL A 76 -12.13 10.72 -0.90
CA VAL A 76 -11.53 11.62 -1.90
C VAL A 76 -12.19 11.48 -3.27
N LYS A 77 -12.68 10.28 -3.60
CA LYS A 77 -13.29 9.95 -4.89
C LYS A 77 -14.82 9.85 -4.83
N GLU A 78 -15.45 10.37 -3.77
CA GLU A 78 -16.91 10.31 -3.54
C GLU A 78 -17.73 10.75 -4.77
N LYS A 79 -17.26 11.75 -5.51
CA LYS A 79 -17.92 12.27 -6.72
C LYS A 79 -17.52 11.56 -8.03
N THR A 80 -16.72 10.49 -7.95
CA THR A 80 -16.26 9.73 -9.12
C THR A 80 -17.26 8.61 -9.42
N PRO A 81 -17.93 8.61 -10.59
CA PRO A 81 -19.04 7.69 -10.89
C PRO A 81 -18.72 6.19 -10.77
N ASP A 82 -17.45 5.79 -10.77
CA ASP A 82 -17.04 4.37 -10.81
C ASP A 82 -16.19 3.93 -9.61
N CYS A 83 -16.11 4.73 -8.54
CA CYS A 83 -15.28 4.41 -7.38
C CYS A 83 -16.00 3.49 -6.38
N SER A 84 -16.08 2.19 -6.69
CA SER A 84 -16.62 1.18 -5.76
C SER A 84 -15.56 0.63 -4.79
N ILE A 85 -16.01 0.17 -3.61
CA ILE A 85 -15.15 -0.53 -2.65
C ILE A 85 -14.48 -1.76 -3.30
N ALA A 86 -15.22 -2.50 -4.13
CA ALA A 86 -14.71 -3.66 -4.85
C ALA A 86 -13.55 -3.28 -5.79
N LEU A 87 -13.65 -2.14 -6.49
CA LEU A 87 -12.58 -1.62 -7.35
C LEU A 87 -11.34 -1.23 -6.53
N ILE A 88 -11.54 -0.56 -5.39
CA ILE A 88 -10.44 -0.18 -4.48
C ILE A 88 -9.71 -1.44 -3.98
N VAL A 89 -10.46 -2.43 -3.48
CA VAL A 89 -9.92 -3.71 -3.00
C VAL A 89 -9.16 -4.43 -4.11
N LYS A 90 -9.70 -4.47 -5.34
CA LYS A 90 -9.02 -5.05 -6.51
C LYS A 90 -7.66 -4.39 -6.74
N HIS A 91 -7.57 -3.07 -6.70
CA HIS A 91 -6.31 -2.36 -6.92
C HIS A 91 -5.31 -2.56 -5.78
N ILE A 92 -5.75 -2.63 -4.52
CA ILE A 92 -4.88 -2.97 -3.39
C ILE A 92 -4.31 -4.37 -3.56
N ARG A 93 -5.16 -5.37 -3.87
CA ARG A 93 -4.74 -6.76 -4.14
C ARG A 93 -3.71 -6.83 -5.26
N ASN A 94 -3.99 -6.17 -6.39
CA ASN A 94 -3.08 -6.14 -7.52
C ASN A 94 -1.74 -5.50 -7.15
N TRP A 95 -1.74 -4.41 -6.37
CA TRP A 95 -0.49 -3.78 -5.97
C TRP A 95 0.36 -4.69 -5.09
N LEU A 96 -0.23 -5.37 -4.10
CA LEU A 96 0.47 -6.32 -3.21
C LEU A 96 1.06 -7.52 -3.98
N GLN A 97 0.34 -8.00 -5.00
CA GLN A 97 0.84 -9.08 -5.86
C GLN A 97 2.07 -8.64 -6.68
N HIS A 98 2.02 -7.44 -7.26
CA HIS A 98 3.13 -6.91 -8.08
C HIS A 98 4.29 -6.37 -7.24
N ASP A 99 4.08 -6.01 -5.97
CA ASP A 99 5.16 -5.53 -5.11
C ASP A 99 6.20 -6.61 -4.83
N LYS A 100 5.77 -7.88 -4.72
CA LYS A 100 6.69 -9.03 -4.66
C LYS A 100 7.60 -9.13 -5.89
N MET A 101 7.09 -8.77 -7.07
CA MET A 101 7.89 -8.71 -8.30
C MET A 101 8.85 -7.51 -8.27
N ARG A 102 8.40 -6.34 -7.80
CA ARG A 102 9.25 -5.14 -7.63
C ARG A 102 10.40 -5.38 -6.67
N TYR A 103 10.15 -6.06 -5.54
CA TYR A 103 11.19 -6.43 -4.58
C TYR A 103 12.25 -7.36 -5.21
N ARG A 104 11.80 -8.41 -5.94
CA ARG A 104 12.72 -9.33 -6.63
C ARG A 104 13.59 -8.60 -7.66
N MET A 105 13.00 -7.73 -8.48
CA MET A 105 13.72 -6.94 -9.47
C MET A 105 14.78 -6.04 -8.83
N LYS A 106 14.45 -5.38 -7.71
CA LYS A 106 15.38 -4.50 -7.00
C LYS A 106 16.53 -5.26 -6.33
N LYS A 107 16.26 -6.46 -5.79
CA LYS A 107 17.29 -7.34 -5.23
C LYS A 107 18.26 -7.84 -6.31
N MET A 108 17.75 -8.28 -7.45
CA MET A 108 18.58 -8.71 -8.60
C MET A 108 19.45 -7.58 -9.15
N GLN A 109 18.95 -6.33 -9.17
CA GLN A 109 19.74 -5.16 -9.59
C GLN A 109 20.81 -4.74 -8.57
N GLY A 110 20.58 -4.98 -7.27
CA GLY A 110 21.58 -4.75 -6.22
C GLY A 110 22.69 -5.80 -6.21
N GLU A 111 22.34 -7.08 -6.39
CA GLU A 111 23.30 -8.19 -6.45
C GLU A 111 24.18 -8.14 -7.71
N GLY A 112 23.65 -7.67 -8.84
CA GLY A 112 24.43 -7.45 -10.06
C GLY A 112 25.47 -6.33 -9.97
N ARG A 113 25.32 -5.37 -9.04
CA ARG A 113 26.33 -4.33 -8.79
C ARG A 113 27.48 -4.83 -7.93
N ASN A 114 27.18 -5.54 -6.83
CA ASN A 114 28.20 -6.04 -5.90
C ASN A 114 29.13 -7.10 -6.52
N ASN A 115 28.67 -7.86 -7.52
CA ASN A 115 29.51 -8.85 -8.20
C ASN A 115 30.51 -8.23 -9.18
N ASN A 116 30.29 -6.99 -9.64
CA ASN A 116 31.21 -6.28 -10.55
C ASN A 116 32.27 -5.47 -9.80
N GLU A 117 32.05 -5.13 -8.52
CA GLU A 117 33.01 -4.39 -7.70
C GLU A 117 34.10 -5.28 -7.08
N ASN A 118 33.91 -6.61 -7.06
CA ASN A 118 34.90 -7.59 -6.57
C ASN A 118 35.77 -8.21 -7.68
N GLN A 119 35.80 -7.61 -8.88
CA GLN A 119 36.61 -8.06 -10.02
C GLN A 119 37.72 -7.07 -10.42
N HIS A 120 38.17 -6.20 -9.52
CA HIS A 120 39.35 -5.36 -9.71
C HIS A 120 40.30 -5.46 -8.52
#